data_AF-A0A396HWX0-F1
#
_entry.id   AF-A0A396HWX0-F1
#
_cell.length_a   1.000
_cell.length_b   1.000
_cell.length_c   1.000
_cell.angle_alpha   90.00
_cell.angle_beta   90.00
_cell.angle_gamma   90.00
#
_symmetry.space_group_name_H-M   'P 1'
#
loop_
_entity.id
_entity.type
_entity.pdbx_description
1 polymer ?
#
loop_
_entity_poly.entity_id
_entity_poly.type
_entity_poly.pdbx_seq_one_letter_code
_entity_poly.pdbx_strand_id
1 'polypeptide(L)'
;MFLFNNFIGELEVEDLNVLGRRYTWYHTNGRSMSRIDRVLISEEWSQAWWENSLWVLSRDVFDHCPLVLKHGGWDWGPKPFRFNNFWLENLNFKGVVEEAWRNQNVSGWMSFVLKEKLKGLKVKIKEWNKEEYGGMEERVEKLVEEINDLDELSEEVRGLSEGEEALWKRVLVKKYGEGVSSLLDGSNLVWPRYASLWWKEVVKLGDYGGLDWFNSVVKRKVGNRLATSFWNDRWRGVKCFRLKYPRLFSVSNQKEALVGEMREILEVGPGWKFLWRRNLFVWEEELLLSLREDLEGMVWSQEADVWRWGLEESGVFTVKSVYLSLEEVVLSEDRWREDEKRVFKCLWKIPAPSKVVAFGWKVFHNRIPSKVNLVLRHVLPYEESSLCAVCARMEETSLHIFLHCDLAISVCLRIMIWLDCLFLTPSNLFVHWECWGGGERNKKVKRGRWLIWLATIWVLWKARNDNIFNQKIPILDDIVEEIKVLSLRWLLSRTQSPICLFYEWNWDPISCLVRVGSRHSWRLVVCFDFGSAAGGWYC
;
A
#
# COMPACT_ATOMS: atom_id res chain seq x y z
N MET A 1 21.30 -5.29 -11.93
CA MET A 1 21.47 -6.75 -11.77
C MET A 1 22.78 -7.12 -11.09
N PHE A 2 23.95 -6.62 -11.50
CA PHE A 2 25.26 -7.02 -10.92
C PHE A 2 25.33 -7.02 -9.38
N LEU A 3 24.94 -5.92 -8.72
CA LEU A 3 24.94 -5.84 -7.25
C LEU A 3 23.98 -6.81 -6.57
N PHE A 4 22.84 -7.09 -7.20
CA PHE A 4 21.84 -8.02 -6.67
C PHE A 4 22.30 -9.47 -6.83
N ASN A 5 22.91 -9.81 -7.96
CA ASN A 5 23.50 -11.13 -8.18
C ASN A 5 24.69 -11.37 -7.24
N ASN A 6 25.49 -10.35 -6.94
CA ASN A 6 26.56 -10.44 -5.95
C ASN A 6 25.99 -10.68 -4.53
N PHE A 7 24.91 -9.98 -4.16
CA PHE A 7 24.22 -10.21 -2.89
C PHE A 7 23.64 -11.62 -2.78
N ILE A 8 23.07 -12.17 -3.86
CA ILE A 8 22.60 -13.56 -3.93
C ILE A 8 23.77 -14.53 -3.69
N GLY A 9 24.89 -14.32 -4.39
CA GLY A 9 26.09 -15.13 -4.23
C GLY A 9 26.69 -15.07 -2.82
N GLU A 10 26.74 -13.89 -2.21
CA GLU A 10 27.21 -13.70 -0.82
C GLU A 10 26.34 -14.39 0.23
N LEU A 11 25.06 -14.63 -0.07
CA LEU A 11 24.12 -15.33 0.81
C LEU A 11 24.06 -16.84 0.55
N GLU A 12 24.82 -17.35 -0.43
CA GLU A 12 24.82 -18.77 -0.80
C GLU A 12 23.41 -19.30 -1.11
N VAL A 13 22.55 -18.44 -1.67
CA VAL A 13 21.20 -18.79 -2.12
C VAL A 13 21.14 -18.81 -3.65
N GLU A 14 20.28 -19.64 -4.20
CA GLU A 14 20.03 -19.78 -5.63
C GLU A 14 18.74 -19.07 -6.04
N ASP A 15 18.77 -18.29 -7.13
CA ASP A 15 17.56 -17.74 -7.76
C ASP A 15 16.97 -18.75 -8.73
N LEU A 16 15.82 -19.34 -8.36
CA LEU A 16 15.20 -20.38 -9.16
C LEU A 16 14.75 -19.88 -10.53
N ASN A 17 15.00 -20.68 -11.56
CA ASN A 17 14.46 -20.40 -12.89
C ASN A 17 12.93 -20.58 -12.92
N VAL A 18 12.27 -19.73 -13.69
CA VAL A 18 10.82 -19.74 -13.84
C VAL A 18 10.38 -20.67 -14.97
N LEU A 19 9.25 -21.35 -14.76
CA LEU A 19 8.51 -22.14 -15.74
C LEU A 19 7.12 -21.54 -15.96
N GLY A 20 6.53 -21.79 -17.14
CA GLY A 20 5.29 -21.14 -17.55
C GLY A 20 5.57 -19.79 -18.19
N ARG A 21 5.04 -18.70 -17.61
CA ARG A 21 5.25 -17.34 -18.13
C ARG A 21 6.67 -16.82 -17.88
N ARG A 22 7.15 -15.96 -18.77
CA ARG A 22 8.52 -15.38 -18.70
C ARG A 22 8.62 -14.17 -17.78
N TYR A 23 7.51 -13.45 -17.58
CA TYR A 23 7.45 -12.21 -16.80
C TYR A 23 6.55 -12.40 -15.59
N THR A 24 6.89 -11.75 -14.48
CA THR A 24 6.10 -11.80 -13.24
C THR A 24 5.28 -10.54 -13.02
N TRP A 25 5.52 -9.52 -13.84
CA TRP A 25 4.83 -8.25 -13.78
C TRP A 25 4.62 -7.68 -15.18
N TYR A 26 3.44 -7.09 -15.38
CA TYR A 26 3.00 -6.46 -16.62
C TYR A 26 2.55 -5.04 -16.29
N HIS A 27 3.17 -4.05 -16.94
CA HIS A 27 2.73 -2.67 -16.79
C HIS A 27 1.30 -2.51 -17.31
N THR A 28 0.54 -1.59 -16.72
CA THR A 28 -0.89 -1.38 -17.04
C THR A 28 -1.17 -0.99 -18.49
N ASN A 29 -0.15 -0.56 -19.24
CA ASN A 29 -0.23 -0.27 -20.67
C ASN A 29 0.08 -1.48 -21.58
N GLY A 30 0.41 -2.64 -21.01
CA GLY A 30 0.76 -3.86 -21.74
C GLY A 30 2.01 -3.76 -22.64
N ARG A 31 2.82 -2.71 -22.51
CA ARG A 31 4.03 -2.49 -23.34
C ARG A 31 5.34 -2.83 -22.64
N SER A 32 5.32 -2.85 -21.31
CA SER A 32 6.50 -3.14 -20.49
C SER A 32 6.22 -4.33 -19.60
N MET A 33 7.10 -5.33 -19.65
CA MET A 33 7.00 -6.54 -18.85
C MET A 33 8.35 -6.81 -18.18
N SER A 34 8.32 -7.29 -16.94
CA SER A 34 9.56 -7.58 -16.22
C SER A 34 9.41 -8.73 -15.24
N ARG A 35 10.54 -9.38 -14.91
CA ARG A 35 10.62 -10.37 -13.83
C ARG A 35 11.22 -9.69 -12.60
N ILE A 36 10.34 -9.20 -11.75
CA ILE A 36 10.69 -8.52 -10.49
C ILE A 36 10.41 -9.37 -9.25
N ASP A 37 9.55 -10.38 -9.37
CA ASP A 37 9.24 -11.33 -8.32
C ASP A 37 10.13 -12.57 -8.49
N ARG A 38 10.79 -12.98 -7.40
CA ARG A 38 11.81 -14.04 -7.41
C ARG A 38 11.69 -14.89 -6.15
N VAL A 39 12.02 -16.17 -6.27
CA VAL A 39 12.13 -17.08 -5.13
C VAL A 39 13.58 -17.52 -5.05
N LEU A 40 14.21 -17.19 -3.92
CA LEU A 40 15.58 -17.58 -3.61
C LEU A 40 15.53 -18.75 -2.64
N ILE A 41 16.26 -19.83 -2.94
CA ILE A 41 16.34 -21.01 -2.09
C ILE A 41 17.76 -21.22 -1.60
N SER A 42 17.93 -21.69 -0.36
CA SER A 42 19.25 -22.09 0.15
C SER A 42 19.57 -23.54 -0.21
N GLU A 43 20.83 -23.92 -0.07
CA GLU A 43 21.25 -25.31 -0.29
C GLU A 43 20.51 -26.28 0.65
N GLU A 44 20.32 -25.91 1.92
CA GLU A 44 19.60 -26.74 2.89
C GLU A 44 18.14 -26.96 2.49
N TRP A 45 17.49 -25.95 1.91
CA TRP A 45 16.14 -26.10 1.37
C TRP A 45 16.11 -27.10 0.21
N SER A 46 17.06 -26.99 -0.71
CA SER A 46 17.16 -27.88 -1.88
C SER A 46 17.40 -29.34 -1.46
N GLN A 47 18.21 -29.55 -0.42
CA GLN A 47 18.46 -30.88 0.14
C GLN A 47 17.23 -31.44 0.89
N ALA A 48 16.49 -30.60 1.62
CA ALA A 48 15.28 -31.00 2.34
C ALA A 48 14.09 -31.27 1.40
N TRP A 49 13.99 -30.51 0.31
CA TRP A 49 12.87 -30.52 -0.62
C TRP A 49 13.38 -30.69 -2.06
N TRP A 50 13.40 -31.93 -2.53
CA TRP A 50 13.82 -32.30 -3.89
C TRP A 50 12.82 -31.82 -4.96
N GLU A 51 13.25 -31.69 -6.21
CA GLU A 51 12.44 -31.27 -7.38
C GLU A 51 11.76 -29.89 -7.26
N ASN A 52 12.53 -28.86 -6.90
CA ASN A 52 12.03 -27.49 -6.88
C ASN A 52 11.77 -26.97 -8.30
N SER A 53 10.53 -26.56 -8.57
CA SER A 53 10.15 -25.84 -9.80
C SER A 53 9.31 -24.61 -9.46
N LEU A 54 9.74 -23.46 -9.97
CA LEU A 54 9.03 -22.21 -9.78
C LEU A 54 8.12 -21.95 -10.99
N TRP A 55 6.82 -21.99 -10.78
CA TRP A 55 5.81 -21.74 -11.81
C TRP A 55 5.29 -20.32 -11.72
N VAL A 56 5.35 -19.60 -12.83
CA VAL A 56 4.67 -18.31 -12.98
C VAL A 56 3.30 -18.58 -13.56
N LEU A 57 2.26 -18.35 -12.77
CA LEU A 57 0.88 -18.53 -13.19
C LEU A 57 0.40 -17.30 -13.97
N SER A 58 -0.66 -17.48 -14.76
CA SER A 58 -1.41 -16.38 -15.33
C SER A 58 -1.82 -15.38 -14.26
N ARG A 59 -1.63 -14.08 -14.55
CA ARG A 59 -2.19 -13.04 -13.70
C ARG A 59 -3.71 -13.04 -13.86
N ASP A 60 -4.41 -12.89 -12.75
CA ASP A 60 -5.84 -12.58 -12.75
C ASP A 60 -5.97 -11.10 -13.18
N VAL A 61 -6.91 -10.36 -12.59
CA VAL A 61 -7.05 -8.91 -12.72
C VAL A 61 -5.94 -8.11 -12.03
N PHE A 62 -4.75 -8.66 -11.82
CA PHE A 62 -3.61 -7.97 -11.20
C PHE A 62 -2.52 -7.68 -12.23
N ASP A 63 -1.62 -6.75 -11.92
CA ASP A 63 -0.41 -6.47 -12.71
C ASP A 63 0.74 -7.42 -12.39
N HIS A 64 0.67 -8.17 -11.28
CA HIS A 64 1.59 -9.25 -10.93
C HIS A 64 1.02 -10.65 -11.21
N CYS A 65 1.89 -11.55 -11.65
CA CYS A 65 1.63 -12.97 -11.77
C CYS A 65 1.90 -13.70 -10.45
N PRO A 66 0.97 -14.55 -9.98
CA PRO A 66 1.23 -15.42 -8.84
C PRO A 66 2.39 -16.38 -9.12
N LEU A 67 3.29 -16.52 -8.15
CA LEU A 67 4.38 -17.49 -8.17
C LEU A 67 4.02 -18.72 -7.33
N VAL A 68 4.21 -19.91 -7.90
CA VAL A 68 4.04 -21.18 -7.19
C VAL A 68 5.34 -21.94 -7.21
N LEU A 69 6.00 -22.03 -6.06
CA LEU A 69 7.08 -22.97 -5.85
C LEU A 69 6.46 -24.35 -5.60
N LYS A 70 6.72 -25.29 -6.51
CA LYS A 70 6.42 -26.71 -6.32
C LYS A 70 7.71 -27.40 -5.91
N HIS A 71 7.63 -28.29 -4.95
CA HIS A 71 8.66 -29.28 -4.64
C HIS A 71 8.01 -30.68 -4.80
N GLY A 72 8.81 -31.75 -4.79
CA GLY A 72 8.42 -33.13 -5.16
C GLY A 72 7.01 -33.58 -4.73
N GLY A 73 6.43 -34.53 -5.47
CA GLY A 73 5.00 -34.89 -5.60
C GLY A 73 4.17 -35.26 -4.36
N TRP A 74 4.23 -34.46 -3.29
CA TRP A 74 3.37 -34.56 -2.13
C TRP A 74 2.02 -33.91 -2.44
N ASP A 75 1.01 -34.75 -2.63
CA ASP A 75 -0.39 -34.31 -2.61
C ASP A 75 -0.76 -33.97 -1.17
N TRP A 76 -0.84 -32.67 -0.86
CA TRP A 76 -1.33 -32.14 0.42
C TRP A 76 -2.83 -32.43 0.66
N GLY A 77 -3.46 -33.16 -0.25
CA GLY A 77 -4.86 -33.52 -0.22
C GLY A 77 -5.75 -32.41 -0.75
N PRO A 78 -7.08 -32.62 -0.72
CA PRO A 78 -8.04 -31.69 -1.28
C PRO A 78 -8.01 -30.34 -0.55
N LYS A 79 -8.07 -29.24 -1.32
CA LYS A 79 -8.13 -27.87 -0.82
C LYS A 79 -9.14 -27.73 0.34
N PRO A 80 -8.72 -27.21 1.52
CA PRO A 80 -9.61 -27.06 2.65
C PRO A 80 -10.76 -26.11 2.32
N PHE A 81 -11.94 -26.39 2.85
CA PHE A 81 -13.09 -25.48 2.73
C PHE A 81 -12.83 -24.23 3.56
N ARG A 82 -13.09 -23.06 2.96
CA ARG A 82 -13.01 -21.77 3.65
C ARG A 82 -14.40 -21.19 3.75
N PHE A 83 -14.78 -20.78 4.95
CA PHE A 83 -16.01 -20.07 5.20
C PHE A 83 -15.81 -18.58 4.92
N ASN A 84 -16.69 -17.97 4.11
CA ASN A 84 -16.60 -16.54 3.82
C ASN A 84 -17.52 -15.73 4.72
N ASN A 85 -16.97 -14.78 5.47
CA ASN A 85 -17.74 -13.99 6.44
C ASN A 85 -18.89 -13.19 5.81
N PHE A 86 -18.77 -12.75 4.56
CA PHE A 86 -19.82 -11.98 3.88
C PHE A 86 -21.11 -12.79 3.67
N TRP A 87 -21.06 -14.12 3.72
CA TRP A 87 -22.26 -14.96 3.67
C TRP A 87 -23.22 -14.64 4.83
N LEU A 88 -22.69 -14.24 6.00
CA LEU A 88 -23.48 -13.84 7.16
C LEU A 88 -24.28 -12.55 6.93
N GLU A 89 -23.91 -11.74 5.94
CA GLU A 89 -24.64 -10.51 5.57
C GLU A 89 -25.81 -10.79 4.62
N ASN A 90 -25.90 -11.99 4.04
CA ASN A 90 -27.04 -12.40 3.24
C ASN A 90 -28.18 -12.86 4.16
N LEU A 91 -29.33 -12.20 4.05
CA LEU A 91 -30.52 -12.45 4.87
C LEU A 91 -31.00 -13.91 4.79
N ASN A 92 -30.76 -14.58 3.66
CA ASN A 92 -31.21 -15.95 3.43
C ASN A 92 -30.21 -17.01 3.90
N PHE A 93 -28.95 -16.63 4.18
CA PHE A 93 -27.89 -17.60 4.48
C PHE A 93 -28.18 -18.42 5.74
N LYS A 94 -28.72 -17.78 6.79
CA LYS A 94 -29.12 -18.49 8.02
C LYS A 94 -30.15 -19.57 7.73
N GLY A 95 -31.14 -19.29 6.88
CA GLY A 95 -32.16 -20.25 6.48
C GLY A 95 -31.56 -21.45 5.75
N VAL A 96 -30.62 -21.21 4.84
CA VAL A 96 -29.89 -22.25 4.11
C VAL A 96 -29.15 -23.18 5.06
N VAL A 97 -28.46 -22.64 6.07
CA VAL A 97 -27.72 -23.44 7.06
C VAL A 97 -28.67 -24.26 7.93
N GLU A 98 -29.76 -23.66 8.42
CA GLU A 98 -30.75 -24.36 9.25
C GLU A 98 -31.43 -25.50 8.50
N GLU A 99 -31.85 -25.24 7.26
CA GLU A 99 -32.48 -26.23 6.39
C GLU A 99 -31.50 -27.36 6.06
N ALA A 100 -30.29 -27.03 5.61
CA ALA A 100 -29.25 -28.02 5.31
C ALA A 100 -28.88 -28.84 6.55
N TRP A 101 -28.89 -28.26 7.75
CA TRP A 101 -28.59 -28.99 8.99
C TRP A 101 -29.71 -29.94 9.41
N ARG A 102 -30.98 -29.53 9.26
CA ARG A 102 -32.15 -30.34 9.64
C ARG A 102 -32.38 -31.50 8.67
N ASN A 103 -32.13 -31.29 7.38
CA ASN A 103 -32.39 -32.29 6.34
C ASN A 103 -31.34 -33.41 6.27
N GLN A 104 -30.31 -33.36 7.13
CA GLN A 104 -29.28 -34.40 7.20
C GLN A 104 -29.59 -35.44 8.28
N ASN A 105 -29.89 -36.67 7.84
CA ASN A 105 -30.06 -37.84 8.69
C ASN A 105 -28.76 -38.66 8.72
N VAL A 106 -27.98 -38.50 9.80
CA VAL A 106 -26.75 -39.26 10.05
C VAL A 106 -26.86 -39.95 11.39
N SER A 107 -26.54 -41.25 11.44
CA SER A 107 -26.52 -42.07 12.66
C SER A 107 -25.10 -42.58 12.94
N GLY A 108 -24.82 -42.85 14.22
CA GLY A 108 -23.49 -43.30 14.70
C GLY A 108 -23.11 -42.61 16.01
N TRP A 109 -21.86 -42.82 16.46
CA TRP A 109 -21.27 -42.05 17.57
C TRP A 109 -21.22 -40.54 17.25
N MET A 110 -21.35 -39.72 18.29
CA MET A 110 -21.61 -38.27 18.16
C MET A 110 -20.57 -37.53 17.30
N SER A 111 -19.29 -37.90 17.39
CA SER A 111 -18.21 -37.27 16.62
C SER A 111 -18.33 -37.48 15.12
N PHE A 112 -18.74 -38.67 14.67
CA PHE A 112 -19.00 -38.95 13.26
C PHE A 112 -20.27 -38.28 12.77
N VAL A 113 -21.33 -38.27 13.58
CA VAL A 113 -22.55 -37.53 13.25
C VAL A 113 -22.21 -36.06 13.01
N LEU A 114 -21.46 -35.44 13.92
CA LEU A 114 -21.02 -34.05 13.75
C LEU A 114 -20.17 -33.85 12.49
N LYS A 115 -19.16 -34.71 12.27
CA LYS A 115 -18.27 -34.65 11.09
C LYS A 115 -19.05 -34.73 9.78
N GLU A 116 -19.92 -35.72 9.62
CA GLU A 116 -20.67 -35.91 8.38
C GLU A 116 -21.73 -34.83 8.19
N LYS A 117 -22.35 -34.31 9.28
CA LYS A 117 -23.27 -33.16 9.20
C LYS A 117 -22.57 -31.89 8.73
N LEU A 118 -21.35 -31.62 9.22
CA LEU A 118 -20.53 -30.51 8.75
C LEU A 118 -20.10 -30.68 7.29
N LYS A 119 -19.78 -31.92 6.90
CA LYS A 119 -19.41 -32.25 5.51
C LYS A 119 -20.58 -32.04 4.54
N GLY A 120 -21.79 -32.46 4.88
CA GLY A 120 -22.98 -32.21 4.06
C GLY A 120 -23.36 -30.73 4.04
N LEU A 121 -23.22 -30.03 5.16
CA LEU A 121 -23.43 -28.58 5.23
C LEU A 121 -22.47 -27.83 4.30
N LYS A 122 -21.19 -28.21 4.28
CA LYS A 122 -20.19 -27.67 3.34
C LYS A 122 -20.63 -27.80 1.87
N VAL A 123 -21.19 -28.95 1.48
CA VAL A 123 -21.67 -29.18 0.10
C VAL A 123 -22.82 -28.23 -0.22
N LYS A 124 -23.81 -28.13 0.66
CA LYS A 124 -24.98 -27.26 0.48
C LYS A 124 -24.61 -25.78 0.41
N ILE A 125 -23.67 -25.32 1.24
CA ILE A 125 -23.17 -23.95 1.19
C ILE A 125 -22.46 -23.67 -0.15
N LYS A 126 -21.71 -24.65 -0.69
CA LYS A 126 -21.06 -24.49 -2.00
C LYS A 126 -22.05 -24.41 -3.16
N GLU A 127 -23.07 -25.26 -3.16
CA GLU A 127 -24.16 -25.24 -4.15
C GLU A 127 -24.88 -23.89 -4.13
N TRP A 128 -25.33 -23.46 -2.95
CA TRP A 128 -25.98 -22.18 -2.73
C TRP A 128 -25.09 -20.99 -3.16
N ASN A 129 -23.81 -21.00 -2.80
CA ASN A 129 -22.89 -19.93 -3.21
C ASN A 129 -22.76 -19.84 -4.73
N LYS A 130 -22.74 -20.99 -5.42
CA LYS A 130 -22.69 -21.02 -6.89
C LYS A 130 -23.99 -20.51 -7.51
N GLU A 131 -25.14 -20.86 -6.94
CA GLU A 131 -26.44 -20.39 -7.44
C GLU A 131 -26.62 -18.87 -7.23
N GLU A 132 -26.28 -18.36 -6.06
CA GLU A 132 -26.46 -16.94 -5.72
C GLU A 132 -25.37 -16.02 -6.32
N TYR A 133 -24.12 -16.50 -6.37
CA TYR A 133 -22.96 -15.67 -6.72
C TYR A 133 -22.14 -16.19 -7.91
N GLY A 134 -22.37 -17.42 -8.38
CA GLY A 134 -21.53 -18.09 -9.39
C GLY A 134 -21.53 -17.42 -10.76
N GLY A 135 -22.59 -16.67 -11.11
CA GLY A 135 -22.59 -15.85 -12.33
C GLY A 135 -21.51 -14.77 -12.34
N MET A 136 -20.93 -14.42 -11.18
CA MET A 136 -19.74 -13.57 -11.09
C MET A 136 -18.44 -14.32 -11.35
N GLU A 137 -18.29 -15.51 -10.77
CA GLU A 137 -17.09 -16.35 -10.91
C GLU A 137 -16.87 -16.69 -12.39
N GLU A 138 -17.92 -17.10 -13.10
CA GLU A 138 -17.88 -17.37 -14.54
C GLU A 138 -17.53 -16.12 -15.37
N ARG A 139 -18.03 -14.94 -14.97
CA ARG A 139 -17.68 -13.67 -15.63
C ARG A 139 -16.22 -13.27 -15.38
N VAL A 140 -15.67 -13.55 -14.19
CA VAL A 140 -14.27 -13.29 -13.87
C VAL A 140 -13.37 -14.26 -14.62
N GLU A 141 -13.70 -15.55 -14.67
CA GLU A 141 -12.96 -16.56 -15.44
C GLU A 141 -12.84 -16.16 -16.91
N LYS A 142 -13.95 -15.75 -17.54
CA LYS A 142 -13.94 -15.28 -18.93
C LYS A 142 -13.07 -14.04 -19.14
N LEU A 143 -12.98 -13.13 -18.16
CA LEU A 143 -12.11 -11.95 -18.26
C LEU A 143 -10.65 -12.28 -18.05
N VAL A 144 -10.36 -13.23 -17.16
CA VAL A 144 -9.01 -13.74 -16.98
C VAL A 144 -8.54 -14.41 -18.27
N GLU A 145 -9.41 -15.15 -18.97
CA GLU A 145 -9.14 -15.64 -20.32
C GLU A 145 -8.86 -14.50 -21.31
N GLU A 146 -9.74 -13.49 -21.41
CA GLU A 146 -9.51 -12.33 -22.29
C GLU A 146 -8.20 -11.57 -21.98
N ILE A 147 -7.83 -11.44 -20.69
CA ILE A 147 -6.56 -10.83 -20.25
C ILE A 147 -5.39 -11.72 -20.66
N ASN A 148 -5.52 -13.04 -20.48
CA ASN A 148 -4.47 -13.98 -20.82
C ASN A 148 -4.19 -13.99 -22.33
N ASP A 149 -5.23 -13.97 -23.16
CA ASP A 149 -5.11 -13.89 -24.61
C ASP A 149 -4.35 -12.62 -25.03
N LEU A 150 -4.65 -11.48 -24.41
CA LEU A 150 -3.97 -10.21 -24.68
C LEU A 150 -2.53 -10.19 -24.19
N ASP A 151 -2.24 -10.82 -23.05
CA ASP A 151 -0.88 -10.96 -22.54
C ASP A 151 -0.04 -11.85 -23.46
N GLU A 152 -0.57 -12.98 -23.92
CA GLU A 152 0.08 -13.88 -24.88
C GLU A 152 0.38 -13.16 -26.21
N LEU A 153 -0.60 -12.41 -26.74
CA LEU A 153 -0.41 -11.56 -27.92
C LEU A 153 0.67 -10.48 -27.71
N SER A 154 0.73 -9.87 -26.53
CA SER A 154 1.72 -8.84 -26.18
C SER A 154 3.15 -9.42 -26.04
N GLU A 155 3.25 -10.68 -25.60
CA GLU A 155 4.52 -11.40 -25.50
C GLU A 155 5.07 -11.86 -26.85
N GLU A 156 4.21 -12.03 -27.86
CA GLU A 156 4.59 -12.63 -29.15
C GLU A 156 4.70 -11.65 -30.32
N VAL A 157 3.83 -10.64 -30.49
CA VAL A 157 3.64 -10.03 -31.83
C VAL A 157 3.78 -8.51 -31.95
N ARG A 158 3.42 -7.67 -30.96
CA ARG A 158 3.64 -6.20 -30.91
C ARG A 158 2.81 -5.68 -29.73
N GLY A 159 3.35 -4.71 -28.96
CA GLY A 159 2.62 -4.12 -27.83
C GLY A 159 1.22 -3.57 -28.21
N LEU A 160 0.35 -3.44 -27.21
CA LEU A 160 -1.08 -3.12 -27.37
C LEU A 160 -1.37 -1.74 -28.01
N SER A 161 -2.48 -1.66 -28.75
CA SER A 161 -3.04 -0.45 -29.39
C SER A 161 -3.84 0.44 -28.41
N GLU A 162 -4.07 1.71 -28.75
CA GLU A 162 -4.80 2.69 -27.89
C GLU A 162 -6.21 2.24 -27.48
N GLY A 163 -6.91 1.43 -28.31
CA GLY A 163 -8.23 0.88 -27.96
C GLY A 163 -8.18 -0.20 -26.88
N GLU A 164 -7.02 -0.83 -26.68
CA GLU A 164 -6.77 -1.92 -25.73
C GLU A 164 -6.25 -1.40 -24.37
N GLU A 165 -5.83 -0.13 -24.29
CA GLU A 165 -5.24 0.49 -23.09
C GLU A 165 -6.23 0.63 -21.90
N ALA A 166 -7.54 0.51 -22.14
CA ALA A 166 -8.58 0.64 -21.10
C ALA A 166 -8.98 -0.70 -20.44
N LEU A 167 -8.13 -1.73 -20.50
CA LEU A 167 -8.35 -3.05 -19.87
C LEU A 167 -8.78 -2.95 -18.41
N TRP A 168 -8.12 -2.08 -17.63
CA TRP A 168 -8.43 -1.88 -16.23
C TRP A 168 -9.84 -1.34 -15.99
N LYS A 169 -10.34 -0.45 -16.85
CA LYS A 169 -11.73 0.02 -16.76
C LYS A 169 -12.70 -1.14 -16.99
N ARG A 170 -12.46 -1.95 -18.04
CA ARG A 170 -13.30 -3.12 -18.37
C ARG A 170 -13.32 -4.13 -17.22
N VAL A 171 -12.15 -4.41 -16.65
CA VAL A 171 -11.97 -5.28 -15.49
C VAL A 171 -12.77 -4.79 -14.29
N LEU A 172 -12.63 -3.51 -13.92
CA LEU A 172 -13.34 -2.94 -12.78
C LEU A 172 -14.86 -2.95 -13.00
N VAL A 173 -15.33 -2.51 -14.17
CA VAL A 173 -16.75 -2.51 -14.55
C VAL A 173 -17.34 -3.92 -14.50
N LYS A 174 -16.60 -4.93 -14.95
CA LYS A 174 -17.13 -6.30 -14.91
C LYS A 174 -17.10 -6.92 -13.52
N LYS A 175 -16.07 -6.61 -12.72
CA LYS A 175 -15.91 -7.12 -11.34
C LYS A 175 -16.90 -6.49 -10.37
N TYR A 176 -17.18 -5.20 -10.52
CA TYR A 176 -17.99 -4.42 -9.58
C TYR A 176 -19.26 -3.80 -10.19
N GLY A 177 -19.54 -4.04 -11.48
CA GLY A 177 -20.71 -3.55 -12.21
C GLY A 177 -20.49 -2.21 -12.93
N GLU A 178 -21.44 -1.83 -13.80
CA GLU A 178 -21.42 -0.57 -14.57
C GLU A 178 -21.36 0.69 -13.70
N GLY A 179 -21.78 0.60 -12.43
CA GLY A 179 -21.67 1.69 -11.46
C GLY A 179 -20.23 2.17 -11.24
N VAL A 180 -19.21 1.35 -11.53
CA VAL A 180 -17.80 1.79 -11.51
C VAL A 180 -17.56 2.96 -12.45
N SER A 181 -18.20 2.98 -13.62
CA SER A 181 -18.05 4.09 -14.57
C SER A 181 -18.58 5.41 -14.00
N SER A 182 -19.52 5.33 -13.05
CA SER A 182 -20.14 6.46 -12.37
C SER A 182 -19.36 6.98 -11.16
N LEU A 183 -18.15 6.46 -10.88
CA LEU A 183 -17.21 7.02 -9.90
C LEU A 183 -16.91 8.51 -10.16
N LEU A 184 -16.98 8.94 -11.41
CA LEU A 184 -16.77 10.32 -11.85
C LEU A 184 -18.02 11.20 -11.73
N ASP A 185 -19.20 10.61 -11.52
CA ASP A 185 -20.47 11.32 -11.62
C ASP A 185 -20.96 11.87 -10.26
N GLY A 186 -20.22 11.64 -9.18
CA GLY A 186 -20.51 12.16 -7.83
C GLY A 186 -21.87 11.75 -7.26
N SER A 187 -22.49 10.70 -7.81
CA SER A 187 -23.78 10.19 -7.34
C SER A 187 -23.58 9.22 -6.17
N ASN A 188 -24.51 9.24 -5.19
CA ASN A 188 -24.54 8.30 -4.07
C ASN A 188 -24.58 6.86 -4.60
N LEU A 189 -23.39 6.26 -4.74
CA LEU A 189 -23.21 4.99 -5.41
C LEU A 189 -23.65 3.84 -4.49
N VAL A 190 -24.68 3.10 -4.89
CA VAL A 190 -25.03 1.84 -4.25
C VAL A 190 -24.08 0.77 -4.78
N TRP A 191 -22.98 0.56 -4.09
CA TRP A 191 -22.04 -0.50 -4.44
C TRP A 191 -22.64 -1.88 -4.18
N PRO A 192 -22.34 -2.88 -5.02
CA PRO A 192 -22.82 -4.23 -4.77
C PRO A 192 -22.28 -4.76 -3.44
N ARG A 193 -23.11 -5.51 -2.70
CA ARG A 193 -22.76 -6.02 -1.37
C ARG A 193 -21.47 -6.84 -1.38
N TYR A 194 -21.23 -7.59 -2.46
CA TYR A 194 -20.06 -8.43 -2.67
C TYR A 194 -18.74 -7.70 -2.95
N ALA A 195 -18.75 -6.37 -3.17
CA ALA A 195 -17.50 -5.63 -3.38
C ALA A 195 -16.61 -5.67 -2.11
N SER A 196 -15.30 -5.76 -2.31
CA SER A 196 -14.36 -5.88 -1.19
C SER A 196 -14.38 -4.64 -0.29
N LEU A 197 -14.18 -4.83 1.01
CA LEU A 197 -14.11 -3.72 1.98
C LEU A 197 -13.00 -2.74 1.60
N TRP A 198 -11.84 -3.24 1.16
CA TRP A 198 -10.74 -2.38 0.70
C TRP A 198 -11.16 -1.48 -0.47
N TRP A 199 -11.87 -2.01 -1.48
CA TRP A 199 -12.33 -1.20 -2.59
C TRP A 199 -13.35 -0.15 -2.16
N LYS A 200 -14.29 -0.54 -1.28
CA LYS A 200 -15.25 0.40 -0.67
C LYS A 200 -14.53 1.53 0.05
N GLU A 201 -13.46 1.25 0.80
CA GLU A 201 -12.66 2.27 1.49
C GLU A 201 -11.86 3.17 0.52
N VAL A 202 -11.23 2.60 -0.51
CA VAL A 202 -10.51 3.38 -1.55
C VAL A 202 -11.46 4.35 -2.25
N VAL A 203 -12.68 3.92 -2.57
CA VAL A 203 -13.68 4.80 -3.17
C VAL A 203 -14.16 5.87 -2.19
N LYS A 204 -14.36 5.53 -0.91
CA LYS A 204 -14.71 6.51 0.13
C LYS A 204 -13.65 7.59 0.33
N LEU A 205 -12.38 7.34 -0.02
CA LEU A 205 -11.37 8.40 -0.02
C LEU A 205 -11.75 9.54 -0.96
N GLY A 206 -12.51 9.26 -2.03
CA GLY A 206 -13.07 10.27 -2.93
C GLY A 206 -14.03 11.25 -2.25
N ASP A 207 -14.73 10.82 -1.19
CA ASP A 207 -15.75 11.58 -0.44
C ASP A 207 -15.34 11.79 1.02
N TYR A 208 -14.06 12.12 1.26
CA TYR A 208 -13.59 12.37 2.62
C TYR A 208 -14.11 13.73 3.11
N GLY A 209 -15.04 13.70 4.09
CA GLY A 209 -15.60 14.90 4.70
C GLY A 209 -16.71 15.59 3.88
N GLY A 210 -17.36 14.88 2.94
CA GLY A 210 -18.38 15.46 2.06
C GLY A 210 -17.81 16.28 0.90
N LEU A 211 -16.48 16.21 0.70
CA LEU A 211 -15.78 16.89 -0.37
C LEU A 211 -15.35 15.86 -1.40
N ASP A 212 -15.97 15.91 -2.59
CA ASP A 212 -15.55 15.13 -3.76
C ASP A 212 -14.24 15.71 -4.33
N TRP A 213 -13.14 15.49 -3.61
CA TRP A 213 -11.86 16.15 -3.90
C TRP A 213 -11.36 15.77 -5.29
N PHE A 214 -11.59 14.53 -5.73
CA PHE A 214 -11.10 14.04 -7.01
C PHE A 214 -11.78 14.78 -8.17
N ASN A 215 -13.12 14.85 -8.16
CA ASN A 215 -13.85 15.62 -9.19
C ASN A 215 -13.65 17.14 -9.03
N SER A 216 -13.23 17.61 -7.86
CA SER A 216 -12.80 19.00 -7.66
C SER A 216 -11.44 19.34 -8.28
N VAL A 217 -10.65 18.34 -8.66
CA VAL A 217 -9.31 18.52 -9.25
C VAL A 217 -9.31 18.19 -10.75
N VAL A 218 -10.02 17.15 -11.15
CA VAL A 218 -10.07 16.72 -12.54
C VAL A 218 -10.94 17.67 -13.36
N LYS A 219 -10.43 18.12 -14.50
CA LYS A 219 -11.17 18.99 -15.44
C LYS A 219 -10.98 18.54 -16.88
N ARG A 220 -11.97 18.77 -17.72
CA ARG A 220 -11.91 18.54 -19.17
C ARG A 220 -11.29 19.76 -19.86
N LYS A 221 -10.30 19.53 -20.73
CA LYS A 221 -9.86 20.50 -21.73
C LYS A 221 -10.59 20.15 -23.03
N VAL A 222 -11.49 21.02 -23.44
CA VAL A 222 -12.24 20.86 -24.70
C VAL A 222 -11.31 21.21 -25.87
N GLY A 223 -11.17 20.28 -26.80
CA GLY A 223 -10.51 20.45 -28.09
C GLY A 223 -11.56 20.35 -29.19
N ASN A 224 -11.70 19.16 -29.78
CA ASN A 224 -12.58 18.87 -30.91
C ASN A 224 -14.08 18.82 -30.55
N ARG A 225 -14.41 18.84 -29.25
CA ARG A 225 -15.77 18.93 -28.67
C ARG A 225 -16.61 17.66 -28.83
N LEU A 226 -15.99 16.54 -29.17
CA LEU A 226 -16.68 15.28 -29.47
C LEU A 226 -16.78 14.32 -28.29
N ALA A 227 -16.15 14.63 -27.15
CA ALA A 227 -16.12 13.69 -26.02
C ALA A 227 -16.39 14.35 -24.66
N THR A 228 -16.66 15.65 -24.62
CA THR A 228 -16.96 16.39 -23.39
C THR A 228 -18.46 16.63 -23.26
N SER A 229 -19.06 16.20 -22.15
CA SER A 229 -20.47 16.50 -21.82
C SER A 229 -20.64 17.99 -21.50
N PHE A 230 -21.65 18.64 -22.07
CA PHE A 230 -21.90 20.05 -21.81
C PHE A 230 -22.29 20.30 -20.35
N TRP A 231 -23.19 19.48 -19.80
CA TRP A 231 -23.76 19.71 -18.46
C TRP A 231 -23.01 19.01 -17.34
N ASN A 232 -22.56 17.77 -17.59
CA ASN A 232 -22.07 16.88 -16.53
C ASN A 232 -20.56 17.04 -16.31
N ASP A 233 -19.77 17.31 -17.35
CA ASP A 233 -18.33 17.49 -17.20
C ASP A 233 -17.96 18.89 -16.68
N ARG A 234 -16.88 18.97 -15.90
CA ARG A 234 -16.26 20.26 -15.54
C ARG A 234 -15.24 20.65 -16.60
N TRP A 235 -15.68 21.44 -17.56
CA TRP A 235 -14.84 21.93 -18.66
C TRP A 235 -14.69 23.46 -18.69
N ARG A 236 -15.49 24.19 -17.90
CA ARG A 236 -15.42 25.64 -17.72
C ARG A 236 -15.72 26.01 -16.27
N GLY A 237 -14.93 26.91 -15.68
CA GLY A 237 -15.12 27.38 -14.31
C GLY A 237 -14.79 26.33 -13.21
N VAL A 238 -15.34 26.56 -12.02
CA VAL A 238 -15.02 25.79 -10.80
C VAL A 238 -15.92 24.55 -10.60
N LYS A 239 -17.12 24.54 -11.21
CA LYS A 239 -18.09 23.45 -11.13
C LYS A 239 -18.65 23.15 -12.52
N CYS A 240 -19.19 21.96 -12.75
CA CYS A 240 -19.94 21.66 -13.99
C CYS A 240 -21.23 22.49 -14.06
N PHE A 241 -21.74 22.71 -15.27
CA PHE A 241 -22.91 23.57 -15.47
C PHE A 241 -24.19 23.02 -14.86
N ARG A 242 -24.33 21.70 -14.71
CA ARG A 242 -25.44 21.09 -13.97
C ARG A 242 -25.51 21.58 -12.52
N LEU A 243 -24.36 21.69 -11.86
CA LEU A 243 -24.29 22.16 -10.47
C LEU A 243 -24.38 23.69 -10.36
N LYS A 244 -23.87 24.42 -11.35
CA LYS A 244 -23.95 25.89 -11.38
C LYS A 244 -25.35 26.40 -11.74
N TYR A 245 -26.03 25.74 -12.67
CA TYR A 245 -27.35 26.12 -13.19
C TYR A 245 -28.37 24.96 -13.09
N PRO A 246 -28.69 24.48 -11.87
CA PRO A 246 -29.53 23.30 -11.68
C PRO A 246 -30.94 23.46 -12.25
N ARG A 247 -31.48 24.70 -12.28
CA ARG A 247 -32.80 24.97 -12.87
C ARG A 247 -32.78 24.86 -14.39
N LEU A 248 -31.83 25.49 -15.06
CA LEU A 248 -31.65 25.32 -16.52
C LEU A 248 -31.43 23.86 -16.89
N PHE A 249 -30.57 23.15 -16.15
CA PHE A 249 -30.36 21.73 -16.35
C PHE A 249 -31.66 20.94 -16.23
N SER A 250 -32.47 21.20 -15.20
CA SER A 250 -33.72 20.46 -14.95
C SER A 250 -34.72 20.57 -16.11
N VAL A 251 -34.74 21.70 -16.82
CA VAL A 251 -35.66 21.99 -17.94
C VAL A 251 -35.03 21.80 -19.32
N SER A 252 -33.75 21.44 -19.40
CA SER A 252 -33.08 21.12 -20.66
C SER A 252 -33.52 19.77 -21.21
N ASN A 253 -33.73 19.70 -22.52
CA ASN A 253 -33.92 18.44 -23.26
C ASN A 253 -32.57 17.81 -23.69
N GLN A 254 -31.45 18.51 -23.47
CA GLN A 254 -30.12 18.14 -23.93
C GLN A 254 -29.18 17.82 -22.76
N LYS A 255 -29.67 17.11 -21.74
CA LYS A 255 -28.93 16.85 -20.48
C LYS A 255 -27.63 16.07 -20.71
N GLU A 256 -27.64 15.16 -21.68
CA GLU A 256 -26.49 14.32 -22.04
C GLU A 256 -25.74 14.81 -23.28
N ALA A 257 -26.10 15.97 -23.83
CA ALA A 257 -25.48 16.47 -25.05
C ALA A 257 -24.00 16.84 -24.85
N LEU A 258 -23.22 16.57 -25.88
CA LEU A 258 -21.81 16.93 -25.95
C LEU A 258 -21.64 18.41 -26.31
N VAL A 259 -20.50 19.00 -25.96
CA VAL A 259 -20.21 20.42 -26.24
C VAL A 259 -20.35 20.74 -27.73
N GLY A 260 -19.94 19.82 -28.62
CA GLY A 260 -20.06 20.00 -30.07
C GLY A 260 -21.49 19.99 -30.59
N GLU A 261 -22.38 19.21 -29.96
CA GLU A 261 -23.80 19.08 -30.34
C GLU A 261 -24.64 20.28 -29.90
N MET A 262 -24.16 21.01 -28.89
CA MET A 262 -24.81 22.23 -28.38
C MET A 262 -24.52 23.47 -29.25
N ARG A 263 -23.68 23.33 -30.28
CA ARG A 263 -23.29 24.41 -31.20
C ARG A 263 -24.12 24.36 -32.48
N GLU A 264 -24.53 25.53 -32.95
CA GLU A 264 -25.20 25.72 -34.23
C GLU A 264 -24.60 26.92 -34.95
N ILE A 265 -24.56 26.87 -36.29
CA ILE A 265 -24.18 28.04 -37.10
C ILE A 265 -25.44 28.89 -37.25
N LEU A 266 -25.47 30.04 -36.58
CA LEU A 266 -26.51 31.04 -36.74
C LEU A 266 -26.09 32.04 -37.82
N GLU A 267 -27.03 32.83 -38.34
CA GLU A 267 -26.75 33.86 -39.35
C GLU A 267 -25.71 34.89 -38.89
N VAL A 268 -25.56 35.07 -37.57
CA VAL A 268 -24.61 36.00 -36.93
C VAL A 268 -23.27 35.33 -36.55
N GLY A 269 -23.07 34.08 -36.96
CA GLY A 269 -21.89 33.26 -36.63
C GLY A 269 -22.21 32.07 -35.73
N PRO A 270 -21.17 31.34 -35.26
CA PRO A 270 -21.37 30.13 -34.48
C PRO A 270 -21.93 30.49 -33.10
N GLY A 271 -23.14 29.99 -32.81
CA GLY A 271 -23.89 30.22 -31.57
C GLY A 271 -24.20 28.93 -30.81
N TRP A 272 -24.86 29.08 -29.66
CA TRP A 272 -25.30 27.97 -28.82
C TRP A 272 -26.80 27.72 -28.99
N LYS A 273 -27.16 26.47 -29.30
CA LYS A 273 -28.54 26.02 -29.45
C LYS A 273 -28.97 25.28 -28.19
N PHE A 274 -29.88 25.91 -27.44
CA PHE A 274 -30.46 25.31 -26.25
C PHE A 274 -31.92 24.91 -26.51
N LEU A 275 -32.22 23.64 -26.28
CA LEU A 275 -33.56 23.07 -26.40
C LEU A 275 -34.16 22.86 -25.02
N TRP A 276 -35.24 23.58 -24.74
CA TRP A 276 -35.94 23.56 -23.46
C TRP A 276 -37.23 22.74 -23.56
N ARG A 277 -37.59 22.06 -22.47
CA ARG A 277 -38.85 21.31 -22.36
C ARG A 277 -40.09 22.22 -22.40
N ARG A 278 -39.92 23.49 -22.02
CA ARG A 278 -40.95 24.54 -21.99
C ARG A 278 -40.30 25.90 -22.19
N ASN A 279 -41.11 26.92 -22.43
CA ASN A 279 -40.65 28.32 -22.37
C ASN A 279 -40.05 28.61 -20.98
N LEU A 280 -38.94 29.36 -20.99
CA LEU A 280 -38.28 29.79 -19.77
C LEU A 280 -39.10 30.88 -19.09
N PHE A 281 -39.09 30.88 -17.77
CA PHE A 281 -39.59 32.02 -17.00
C PHE A 281 -38.55 33.14 -16.99
N VAL A 282 -38.96 34.38 -16.68
CA VAL A 282 -38.07 35.56 -16.68
C VAL A 282 -36.79 35.34 -15.86
N TRP A 283 -36.90 34.76 -14.66
CA TRP A 283 -35.73 34.45 -13.82
C TRP A 283 -34.86 33.31 -14.36
N GLU A 284 -35.40 32.43 -15.22
CA GLU A 284 -34.60 31.41 -15.92
C GLU A 284 -33.91 32.01 -17.16
N GLU A 285 -34.49 33.03 -17.79
CA GLU A 285 -33.83 33.79 -18.85
C GLU A 285 -32.61 34.54 -18.33
N GLU A 286 -32.68 35.12 -17.12
CA GLU A 286 -31.52 35.71 -16.44
C GLU A 286 -30.39 34.69 -16.23
N LEU A 287 -30.74 33.46 -15.80
CA LEU A 287 -29.75 32.38 -15.68
C LEU A 287 -29.14 32.00 -17.03
N LEU A 288 -29.93 32.03 -18.11
CA LEU A 288 -29.44 31.74 -19.45
C LEU A 288 -28.48 32.82 -19.94
N LEU A 289 -28.72 34.09 -19.61
CA LEU A 289 -27.77 35.18 -19.90
C LEU A 289 -26.44 34.94 -19.19
N SER A 290 -26.46 34.64 -17.89
CA SER A 290 -25.23 34.30 -17.15
C SER A 290 -24.51 33.07 -17.70
N LEU A 291 -25.26 32.06 -18.18
CA LEU A 291 -24.66 30.90 -18.84
C LEU A 291 -23.99 31.31 -20.17
N ARG A 292 -24.58 32.22 -20.94
CA ARG A 292 -23.99 32.70 -22.20
C ARG A 292 -22.69 33.48 -21.94
N GLU A 293 -22.66 34.33 -20.93
CA GLU A 293 -21.45 35.04 -20.50
C GLU A 293 -20.32 34.07 -20.12
N ASP A 294 -20.62 33.01 -19.37
CA ASP A 294 -19.65 31.96 -19.03
C ASP A 294 -19.03 31.26 -20.26
N LEU A 295 -19.81 31.18 -21.35
CA LEU A 295 -19.45 30.55 -22.62
C LEU A 295 -18.72 31.50 -23.58
N GLU A 296 -18.64 32.80 -23.27
CA GLU A 296 -17.89 33.77 -24.07
C GLU A 296 -16.36 33.57 -23.95
N GLY A 297 -15.64 33.99 -24.99
CA GLY A 297 -14.18 33.95 -25.03
C GLY A 297 -13.57 32.54 -25.15
N MET A 298 -14.35 31.55 -25.60
CA MET A 298 -13.85 30.20 -25.81
C MET A 298 -12.98 30.09 -27.07
N VAL A 299 -11.75 29.63 -26.89
CA VAL A 299 -10.80 29.30 -27.96
C VAL A 299 -10.74 27.79 -28.09
N TRP A 300 -10.89 27.30 -29.32
CA TRP A 300 -10.96 25.87 -29.59
C TRP A 300 -9.75 25.39 -30.38
N SER A 301 -9.36 24.14 -30.15
CA SER A 301 -8.39 23.43 -30.99
C SER A 301 -9.09 22.36 -31.85
N GLN A 302 -8.33 21.78 -32.77
CA GLN A 302 -8.74 20.56 -33.50
C GLN A 302 -8.23 19.28 -32.81
N GLU A 303 -7.51 19.43 -31.70
CA GLU A 303 -7.00 18.30 -30.91
C GLU A 303 -8.15 17.56 -30.23
N ALA A 304 -7.96 16.30 -29.87
CA ALA A 304 -8.98 15.56 -29.11
C ALA A 304 -9.25 16.21 -27.74
N ASP A 305 -10.48 16.06 -27.25
CA ASP A 305 -10.83 16.42 -25.88
C ASP A 305 -10.03 15.55 -24.89
N VAL A 306 -9.36 16.18 -23.92
CA VAL A 306 -8.51 15.47 -22.95
C VAL A 306 -8.87 15.80 -21.52
N TRP A 307 -8.68 14.83 -20.63
CA TRP A 307 -8.68 15.08 -19.19
C TRP A 307 -7.39 15.81 -18.80
N ARG A 308 -7.51 16.81 -17.93
CA ARG A 308 -6.40 17.59 -17.39
C ARG A 308 -6.42 17.53 -15.87
N TRP A 309 -5.26 17.25 -15.29
CA TRP A 309 -5.03 17.27 -13.87
C TRP A 309 -4.96 18.72 -13.34
N GLY A 310 -5.72 19.04 -12.29
CA GLY A 310 -5.86 20.41 -11.80
C GLY A 310 -4.80 20.87 -10.80
N LEU A 311 -4.07 19.96 -10.16
CA LEU A 311 -3.07 20.29 -9.12
C LEU A 311 -1.70 20.66 -9.68
N GLU A 312 -1.45 20.41 -10.96
CA GLU A 312 -0.18 20.72 -11.61
C GLU A 312 -0.40 21.59 -12.85
N GLU A 313 0.50 22.55 -13.06
CA GLU A 313 0.49 23.42 -14.24
C GLU A 313 0.62 22.60 -15.54
N SER A 314 1.41 21.52 -15.50
CA SER A 314 1.59 20.56 -16.58
C SER A 314 0.26 19.97 -17.08
N GLY A 315 -0.74 19.89 -16.19
CA GLY A 315 -1.99 19.20 -16.48
C GLY A 315 -1.89 17.68 -16.48
N VAL A 316 -0.73 17.12 -16.11
CA VAL A 316 -0.47 15.68 -16.08
C VAL A 316 -0.64 15.18 -14.65
N PHE A 317 -1.24 14.00 -14.51
CA PHE A 317 -1.43 13.36 -13.21
C PHE A 317 -0.09 12.89 -12.62
N THR A 318 0.12 13.14 -11.32
CA THR A 318 1.20 12.52 -10.56
C THR A 318 0.70 12.03 -9.21
N VAL A 319 1.20 10.88 -8.76
CA VAL A 319 0.89 10.36 -7.42
C VAL A 319 1.33 11.34 -6.33
N LYS A 320 2.44 12.05 -6.55
CA LYS A 320 2.98 13.04 -5.62
C LYS A 320 2.02 14.19 -5.37
N SER A 321 1.41 14.76 -6.41
CA SER A 321 0.49 15.90 -6.27
C SER A 321 -0.78 15.51 -5.51
N VAL A 322 -1.34 14.31 -5.79
CA VAL A 322 -2.46 13.74 -5.01
C VAL A 322 -2.08 13.58 -3.54
N TYR A 323 -0.93 12.96 -3.27
CA TYR A 323 -0.49 12.69 -1.91
C TYR A 323 -0.38 13.99 -1.10
N LEU A 324 0.22 15.03 -1.66
CA LEU A 324 0.35 16.34 -1.00
C LEU A 324 -1.01 17.00 -0.76
N SER A 325 -1.93 16.97 -1.74
CA SER A 325 -3.27 17.53 -1.54
C SER A 325 -4.08 16.76 -0.49
N LEU A 326 -3.94 15.44 -0.44
CA LEU A 326 -4.64 14.62 0.55
C LEU A 326 -3.99 14.72 1.92
N GLU A 327 -2.68 14.89 2.03
CA GLU A 327 -1.99 15.13 3.28
C GLU A 327 -2.55 16.38 3.99
N GLU A 328 -2.79 17.48 3.26
CA GLU A 328 -3.41 18.68 3.82
C GLU A 328 -4.85 18.45 4.31
N VAL A 329 -5.64 17.63 3.60
CA VAL A 329 -7.06 17.39 3.88
C VAL A 329 -7.27 16.31 4.96
N VAL A 330 -6.48 15.25 4.95
CA VAL A 330 -6.65 14.05 5.79
C VAL A 330 -5.81 14.11 7.06
N LEU A 331 -4.66 14.79 7.04
CA LEU A 331 -3.72 14.86 8.16
C LEU A 331 -3.72 16.23 8.85
N SER A 332 -4.84 16.97 8.79
CA SER A 332 -5.01 18.33 9.33
C SER A 332 -4.70 18.49 10.83
N GLU A 333 -4.58 17.39 11.57
CA GLU A 333 -4.01 17.39 12.91
C GLU A 333 -2.50 17.13 12.86
N ASP A 334 -1.75 18.21 13.07
CA ASP A 334 -0.32 18.16 13.24
C ASP A 334 0.04 17.46 14.57
N ARG A 335 0.08 16.12 14.55
CA ARG A 335 0.28 15.29 15.75
C ARG A 335 1.65 15.45 16.39
N TRP A 336 2.62 16.05 15.71
CA TRP A 336 4.02 16.07 16.13
C TRP A 336 4.53 17.50 16.22
N ARG A 337 5.30 17.78 17.26
CA ARG A 337 5.98 19.08 17.40
C ARG A 337 7.07 19.25 16.34
N GLU A 338 7.46 20.49 16.05
CA GLU A 338 8.48 20.81 15.04
C GLU A 338 9.85 20.15 15.32
N ASP A 339 10.22 19.96 16.59
CA ASP A 339 11.40 19.20 16.98
C ASP A 339 11.30 17.71 16.62
N GLU A 340 10.14 17.10 16.85
CA GLU A 340 9.87 15.69 16.52
C GLU A 340 9.86 15.48 14.99
N LYS A 341 9.31 16.42 14.22
CA LYS A 341 9.38 16.42 12.76
C LYS A 341 10.82 16.45 12.23
N ARG A 342 11.70 17.22 12.88
CA ARG A 342 13.13 17.25 12.52
C ARG A 342 13.79 15.89 12.71
N VAL A 343 13.43 15.15 13.76
CA VAL A 343 13.92 13.78 13.98
C VAL A 343 13.58 12.89 12.79
N PHE A 344 12.33 12.88 12.32
CA PHE A 344 11.93 12.09 11.15
C PHE A 344 12.69 12.48 9.87
N LYS A 345 12.88 13.79 9.63
CA LYS A 345 13.66 14.27 8.47
C LYS A 345 15.13 13.85 8.52
N CYS A 346 15.69 13.69 9.71
CA CYS A 346 17.06 13.24 9.93
C CYS A 346 17.17 11.71 9.85
N LEU A 347 16.21 10.97 10.40
CA LEU A 347 16.16 9.51 10.46
C LEU A 347 16.34 8.87 9.09
N TRP A 348 15.57 9.32 8.09
CA TRP A 348 15.65 8.79 6.73
C TRP A 348 16.97 9.09 5.99
N LYS A 349 17.85 9.92 6.56
CA LYS A 349 19.17 10.26 5.99
C LYS A 349 20.30 9.44 6.61
N ILE A 350 20.02 8.60 7.60
CA ILE A 350 21.04 7.80 8.26
C ILE A 350 21.43 6.61 7.38
N PRO A 351 22.72 6.31 7.24
CA PRO A 351 23.20 5.19 6.43
C PRO A 351 23.01 3.81 7.11
N ALA A 352 21.84 3.54 7.69
CA ALA A 352 21.48 2.21 8.21
C ALA A 352 20.68 1.41 7.17
N PRO A 353 20.58 0.07 7.28
CA PRO A 353 19.69 -0.72 6.45
C PRO A 353 18.24 -0.20 6.53
N SER A 354 17.53 -0.14 5.40
CA SER A 354 16.18 0.43 5.34
C SER A 354 15.21 -0.19 6.35
N LYS A 355 15.33 -1.50 6.62
CA LYS A 355 14.54 -2.20 7.65
C LYS A 355 14.75 -1.65 9.07
N VAL A 356 15.98 -1.20 9.38
CA VAL A 356 16.34 -0.64 10.69
C VAL A 356 15.88 0.81 10.79
N VAL A 357 16.00 1.59 9.71
CA VAL A 357 15.47 2.97 9.67
C VAL A 357 13.93 2.95 9.85
N ALA A 358 13.25 2.07 9.12
CA ALA A 358 11.81 1.86 9.25
C ALA A 358 11.42 1.35 10.66
N PHE A 359 12.26 0.51 11.27
CA PHE A 359 12.10 0.11 12.66
C PHE A 359 12.19 1.29 13.62
N GLY A 360 13.22 2.14 13.50
CA GLY A 360 13.35 3.37 14.29
C GLY A 360 12.13 4.29 14.12
N TRP A 361 11.60 4.42 12.91
CA TRP A 361 10.37 5.16 12.64
C TRP A 361 9.17 4.57 13.40
N LYS A 362 8.99 3.24 13.38
CA LYS A 362 7.95 2.55 14.16
C LYS A 362 8.12 2.75 15.67
N VAL A 363 9.37 2.80 16.17
CA VAL A 363 9.68 3.07 17.58
C VAL A 363 9.20 4.45 18.00
N PHE A 364 9.51 5.50 17.22
CA PHE A 364 9.03 6.87 17.50
C PHE A 364 7.50 6.98 17.46
N HIS A 365 6.85 6.24 16.57
CA HIS A 365 5.39 6.19 16.51
C HIS A 365 4.73 5.32 17.61
N ASN A 366 5.51 4.70 18.50
CA ASN A 366 5.03 3.68 19.44
C ASN A 366 4.22 2.57 18.75
N ARG A 367 4.67 2.11 17.58
CA ARG A 367 3.96 1.12 16.75
C ARG A 367 4.62 -0.26 16.70
N ILE A 368 5.70 -0.47 17.46
CA ILE A 368 6.35 -1.77 17.60
C ILE A 368 5.49 -2.73 18.47
N PRO A 369 5.63 -4.05 18.29
CA PRO A 369 4.85 -5.04 19.04
C PRO A 369 5.41 -5.27 20.46
N SER A 370 5.41 -4.23 21.28
CA SER A 370 5.61 -4.37 22.73
C SER A 370 4.38 -5.04 23.35
N LYS A 371 4.50 -5.69 24.51
CA LYS A 371 3.34 -6.37 25.13
C LYS A 371 2.15 -5.43 25.36
N VAL A 372 2.40 -4.21 25.84
CA VAL A 372 1.34 -3.18 26.00
C VAL A 372 0.63 -2.89 24.67
N ASN A 373 1.38 -2.73 23.57
CA ASN A 373 0.80 -2.50 22.25
C ASN A 373 0.06 -3.72 21.69
N LEU A 374 0.49 -4.94 22.04
CA LEU A 374 -0.18 -6.18 21.63
C LEU A 374 -1.51 -6.37 22.35
N VAL A 375 -1.57 -6.06 23.65
CA VAL A 375 -2.83 -6.04 24.42
C VAL A 375 -3.80 -5.00 23.86
N LEU A 376 -3.32 -3.77 23.57
CA LEU A 376 -4.14 -2.72 22.94
C LEU A 376 -4.69 -3.10 21.56
N ARG A 377 -4.03 -4.04 20.86
CA ARG A 377 -4.47 -4.56 19.55
C ARG A 377 -5.26 -5.86 19.67
N HIS A 378 -5.57 -6.29 20.89
CA HIS A 378 -6.26 -7.57 21.18
C HIS A 378 -5.54 -8.79 20.61
N VAL A 379 -4.21 -8.73 20.47
CA VAL A 379 -3.38 -9.86 20.04
C VAL A 379 -3.02 -10.73 21.24
N LEU A 380 -2.72 -10.10 22.39
CA LEU A 380 -2.56 -10.80 23.66
C LEU A 380 -3.82 -10.62 24.50
N PRO A 381 -4.28 -11.65 25.23
CA PRO A 381 -5.35 -11.53 26.21
C PRO A 381 -5.03 -10.46 27.25
N TYR A 382 -6.05 -9.74 27.72
CA TYR A 382 -5.89 -8.71 28.77
C TYR A 382 -5.36 -9.30 30.09
N GLU A 383 -5.59 -10.59 30.31
CA GLU A 383 -5.15 -11.34 31.49
C GLU A 383 -3.67 -11.72 31.46
N GLU A 384 -3.01 -11.62 30.29
CA GLU A 384 -1.58 -11.89 30.19
C GLU A 384 -0.72 -10.77 30.78
N SER A 385 0.36 -11.16 31.44
CA SER A 385 1.31 -10.23 32.04
C SER A 385 1.96 -9.32 30.99
N SER A 386 1.64 -8.03 31.06
CA SER A 386 2.27 -6.97 30.28
C SER A 386 3.68 -6.62 30.76
N LEU A 387 4.24 -7.34 31.74
CA LEU A 387 5.59 -7.12 32.26
C LEU A 387 6.66 -7.37 31.19
N CYS A 388 7.70 -6.54 31.20
CA CYS A 388 8.87 -6.62 30.34
C CYS A 388 9.46 -8.01 30.29
N ALA A 389 9.67 -8.55 29.09
CA ALA A 389 10.21 -9.89 28.93
C ALA A 389 11.64 -10.04 29.49
N VAL A 390 12.40 -8.94 29.52
CA VAL A 390 13.80 -8.96 29.96
C VAL A 390 13.94 -8.77 31.47
N CYS A 391 13.34 -7.73 32.04
CA CYS A 391 13.54 -7.40 33.46
C CYS A 391 12.43 -7.92 34.38
N ALA A 392 11.25 -8.25 33.84
CA ALA A 392 10.06 -8.67 34.57
C ALA A 392 9.57 -7.72 35.70
N ARG A 393 9.98 -6.44 35.71
CA ARG A 393 9.66 -5.48 36.78
C ARG A 393 8.60 -4.44 36.44
N MET A 394 8.62 -3.95 35.19
CA MET A 394 7.74 -2.86 34.72
C MET A 394 7.00 -3.31 33.46
N GLU A 395 5.92 -2.61 33.12
CA GLU A 395 5.20 -2.84 31.87
C GLU A 395 6.09 -2.61 30.63
N GLU A 396 5.93 -3.50 29.65
CA GLU A 396 6.70 -3.49 28.42
C GLU A 396 6.15 -2.47 27.42
N THR A 397 6.50 -1.21 27.64
CA THR A 397 6.30 -0.11 26.69
C THR A 397 7.53 0.06 25.80
N SER A 398 7.36 0.71 24.64
CA SER A 398 8.51 1.09 23.80
C SER A 398 9.54 1.94 24.56
N LEU A 399 9.08 2.83 25.45
CA LEU A 399 9.95 3.61 26.33
C LEU A 399 10.73 2.70 27.28
N HIS A 400 10.06 1.75 27.92
CA HIS A 400 10.73 0.83 28.83
C HIS A 400 11.79 -0.02 28.13
N ILE A 401 11.47 -0.62 26.98
CA ILE A 401 12.39 -1.49 26.22
C ILE A 401 13.72 -0.79 25.89
N PHE A 402 13.69 0.50 25.50
CA PHE A 402 14.88 1.18 25.00
C PHE A 402 15.50 2.20 25.97
N LEU A 403 14.80 2.59 27.05
CA LEU A 403 15.26 3.64 27.95
C LEU A 403 15.28 3.25 29.43
N HIS A 404 14.23 2.56 29.91
CA HIS A 404 14.02 2.38 31.35
C HIS A 404 14.26 0.94 31.83
N CYS A 405 14.49 0.00 30.93
CA CYS A 405 14.89 -1.35 31.29
C CYS A 405 16.34 -1.34 31.80
N ASP A 406 16.62 -2.06 32.90
CA ASP A 406 17.96 -2.16 33.49
C ASP A 406 19.04 -2.54 32.46
N LEU A 407 18.71 -3.46 31.56
CA LEU A 407 19.58 -3.86 30.45
C LEU A 407 19.81 -2.70 29.47
N ALA A 408 18.74 -2.02 29.05
CA ALA A 408 18.84 -0.91 28.09
C ALA A 408 19.66 0.26 28.66
N ILE A 409 19.45 0.60 29.94
CA ILE A 409 20.25 1.61 30.65
C ILE A 409 21.72 1.22 30.66
N SER A 410 22.04 -0.03 31.02
CA SER A 410 23.41 -0.52 31.09
C SER A 410 24.10 -0.51 29.71
N VAL A 411 23.39 -0.93 28.67
CA VAL A 411 23.88 -0.89 27.28
C VAL A 411 24.12 0.55 26.83
N CYS A 412 23.14 1.45 27.01
CA CYS A 412 23.28 2.85 26.63
C CYS A 412 24.45 3.52 27.36
N LEU A 413 24.64 3.27 28.66
CA LEU A 413 25.78 3.79 29.42
C LEU A 413 27.11 3.28 28.84
N ARG A 414 27.24 1.98 28.57
CA ARG A 414 28.47 1.40 28.00
C ARG A 414 28.80 1.97 26.62
N ILE A 415 27.79 2.13 25.76
CA ILE A 415 27.98 2.72 24.43
C ILE A 415 28.33 4.21 24.52
N MET A 416 27.72 4.96 25.43
CA MET A 416 28.01 6.39 25.59
C MET A 416 29.41 6.63 26.18
N ILE A 417 29.86 5.78 27.12
CA ILE A 417 31.26 5.78 27.59
C ILE A 417 32.22 5.51 26.43
N TRP A 418 31.91 4.52 25.57
CA TRP A 418 32.72 4.21 24.39
C TRP A 418 32.76 5.38 23.37
N LEU A 419 31.73 6.22 23.32
CA LEU A 419 31.68 7.42 22.47
C LEU A 419 32.25 8.68 23.13
N ASP A 420 32.85 8.56 24.32
CA ASP A 420 33.32 9.67 25.16
C ASP A 420 32.25 10.75 25.39
N CYS A 421 31.05 10.29 25.76
CA CYS A 421 29.88 11.15 25.97
C CYS A 421 29.25 10.89 27.35
N LEU A 422 28.83 11.97 28.01
CA LEU A 422 28.00 11.87 29.20
C LEU A 422 26.58 11.44 28.81
N PHE A 423 26.04 10.45 29.55
CA PHE A 423 24.68 9.98 29.36
C PHE A 423 23.85 10.25 30.61
N LEU A 424 22.71 10.92 30.40
CA LEU A 424 21.64 11.05 31.39
C LEU A 424 20.41 10.39 30.78
N THR A 425 19.69 9.59 31.58
CA THR A 425 18.49 8.92 31.13
C THR A 425 17.44 9.96 30.72
N PRO A 426 17.04 10.00 29.44
CA PRO A 426 16.12 11.01 28.92
C PRO A 426 14.67 10.65 29.24
N SER A 427 13.77 11.64 29.20
CA SER A 427 12.35 11.45 29.50
C SER A 427 11.55 10.76 28.39
N ASN A 428 12.05 10.77 27.14
CA ASN A 428 11.40 10.13 26.01
C ASN A 428 12.40 9.80 24.88
N LEU A 429 11.93 9.04 23.88
CA LEU A 429 12.75 8.56 22.75
C LEU A 429 13.27 9.69 21.84
N PHE A 430 12.53 10.81 21.70
CA PHE A 430 12.98 11.96 20.89
C PHE A 430 14.12 12.71 21.59
N VAL A 431 14.02 12.92 22.91
CA VAL A 431 15.13 13.49 23.69
C VAL A 431 16.31 12.53 23.69
N HIS A 432 16.08 11.22 23.78
CA HIS A 432 17.14 10.22 23.66
C HIS A 432 17.91 10.33 22.36
N TRP A 433 17.20 10.47 21.24
CA TRP A 433 17.81 10.70 19.94
C TRP A 433 18.71 11.96 19.91
N GLU A 434 18.23 13.05 20.51
CA GLU A 434 18.99 14.30 20.60
C GLU A 434 20.22 14.17 21.52
N CYS A 435 20.16 13.39 22.60
CA CYS A 435 21.32 13.12 23.45
C CYS A 435 22.50 12.49 22.69
N TRP A 436 22.23 11.70 21.65
CA TRP A 436 23.27 11.01 20.89
C TRP A 436 23.89 11.90 19.81
N GLY A 437 23.08 12.70 19.11
CA GLY A 437 23.57 13.49 17.97
C GLY A 437 23.34 14.99 18.06
N GLY A 438 22.36 15.47 18.81
CA GLY A 438 21.87 16.86 18.78
C GLY A 438 22.95 17.92 18.97
N GLY A 439 23.80 17.75 19.98
CA GLY A 439 24.90 18.66 20.33
C GLY A 439 26.11 18.65 19.38
N GLU A 440 26.23 17.65 18.50
CA GLU A 440 27.39 17.50 17.63
C GLU A 440 27.37 18.49 16.45
N ARG A 441 28.45 19.26 16.27
CA ARG A 441 28.59 20.26 15.20
C ARG A 441 29.03 19.61 13.89
N ASN A 442 29.84 18.56 13.96
CA ASN A 442 30.30 17.84 12.79
C ASN A 442 29.18 16.94 12.23
N LYS A 443 28.66 17.31 11.06
CA LYS A 443 27.55 16.59 10.39
C LYS A 443 27.86 15.11 10.15
N LYS A 444 29.12 14.72 9.97
CA LYS A 444 29.53 13.32 9.77
C LYS A 444 29.42 12.53 11.08
N VAL A 445 30.04 13.05 12.14
CA VAL A 445 30.01 12.45 13.48
C VAL A 445 28.57 12.39 14.00
N LYS A 446 27.79 13.47 13.82
CA LYS A 446 26.35 13.52 14.16
C LYS A 446 25.56 12.36 13.53
N ARG A 447 25.73 12.13 12.22
CA ARG A 447 25.07 10.99 11.53
C ARG A 447 25.60 9.64 11.99
N GLY A 448 26.90 9.54 12.26
CA GLY A 448 27.53 8.34 12.79
C GLY A 448 26.99 7.96 14.17
N ARG A 449 26.84 8.93 15.08
CA ARG A 449 26.25 8.68 16.39
C ARG A 449 24.79 8.23 16.29
N TRP A 450 23.99 8.82 15.39
CA TRP A 450 22.63 8.32 15.16
C TRP A 450 22.59 6.94 14.46
N LEU A 451 23.60 6.58 13.65
CA LEU A 451 23.76 5.21 13.13
C LEU A 451 23.97 4.21 14.26
N ILE A 452 24.85 4.54 15.22
CA ILE A 452 25.11 3.71 16.40
C ILE A 452 23.87 3.64 17.30
N TRP A 453 23.12 4.74 17.43
CA TRP A 453 21.83 4.74 18.13
C TRP A 453 20.85 3.74 17.50
N LEU A 454 20.72 3.74 16.17
CA LEU A 454 19.89 2.77 15.45
C LEU A 454 20.37 1.33 15.65
N ALA A 455 21.68 1.10 15.66
CA ALA A 455 22.24 -0.22 15.96
C ALA A 455 21.88 -0.65 17.39
N THR A 456 21.97 0.26 18.34
CA THR A 456 21.67 0.03 19.76
C THR A 456 20.23 -0.40 19.97
N ILE A 457 19.25 0.38 19.47
CA ILE A 457 17.83 0.00 19.62
C ILE A 457 17.50 -1.28 18.85
N TRP A 458 18.17 -1.54 17.72
CA TRP A 458 17.95 -2.75 16.93
C TRP A 458 18.46 -4.00 17.64
N VAL A 459 19.67 -3.96 18.22
CA VAL A 459 20.23 -5.10 18.96
C VAL A 459 19.45 -5.35 20.24
N LEU A 460 19.07 -4.30 20.99
CA LEU A 460 18.19 -4.44 22.15
C LEU A 460 16.86 -5.12 21.79
N TRP A 461 16.26 -4.74 20.66
CA TRP A 461 15.05 -5.36 20.15
C TRP A 461 15.24 -6.84 19.79
N LYS A 462 16.34 -7.18 19.11
CA LYS A 462 16.67 -8.57 18.79
C LYS A 462 16.91 -9.41 20.03
N ALA A 463 17.72 -8.91 20.97
CA ALA A 463 18.02 -9.59 22.23
C ALA A 463 16.74 -9.85 23.05
N ARG A 464 15.81 -8.88 23.09
CA ARG A 464 14.48 -9.07 23.69
C ARG A 464 13.68 -10.15 22.97
N ASN A 465 13.68 -10.19 21.64
CA ASN A 465 12.94 -11.20 20.89
C ASN A 465 13.55 -12.60 21.05
N ASP A 466 14.88 -12.71 21.04
CA ASP A 466 15.57 -13.99 21.31
C ASP A 466 15.28 -14.50 22.72
N ASN A 467 15.13 -13.61 23.69
CA ASN A 467 14.70 -13.99 25.03
C ASN A 467 13.28 -14.59 25.05
N ILE A 468 12.37 -14.06 24.25
CA ILE A 468 10.98 -14.53 24.20
C ILE A 468 10.83 -15.82 23.40
N PHE A 469 11.39 -15.85 22.20
CA PHE A 469 11.14 -16.94 21.25
C PHE A 469 12.14 -18.09 21.41
N ASN A 470 13.37 -17.78 21.83
CA ASN A 470 14.47 -18.74 21.91
C ASN A 470 14.97 -18.94 23.36
N GLN A 471 14.33 -18.33 24.35
CA GLN A 471 14.71 -18.38 25.78
C GLN A 471 16.17 -17.98 26.04
N LYS A 472 16.77 -17.19 25.14
CA LYS A 472 18.16 -16.74 25.28
C LYS A 472 18.25 -15.59 26.26
N ILE A 473 19.05 -15.74 27.32
CA ILE A 473 19.25 -14.68 28.31
C ILE A 473 20.14 -13.59 27.68
N PRO A 474 19.71 -12.31 27.67
CA PRO A 474 20.54 -11.23 27.14
C PRO A 474 21.79 -11.00 28.00
N ILE A 475 22.96 -11.08 27.39
CA ILE A 475 24.26 -10.82 28.05
C ILE A 475 24.74 -9.43 27.64
N LEU A 476 25.07 -8.59 28.62
CA LEU A 476 25.41 -7.18 28.39
C LEU A 476 26.61 -7.01 27.43
N ASP A 477 27.70 -7.72 27.68
CA ASP A 477 28.94 -7.56 26.91
C ASP A 477 28.75 -8.04 25.45
N ASP A 478 28.05 -9.16 25.24
CA ASP A 478 27.70 -9.66 23.91
C ASP A 478 26.88 -8.63 23.11
N ILE A 479 25.91 -7.99 23.76
CA ILE A 479 25.07 -6.95 23.13
C ILE A 479 25.91 -5.74 22.75
N VAL A 480 26.79 -5.27 23.65
CA VAL A 480 27.65 -4.11 23.39
C VAL A 480 28.61 -4.39 22.24
N GLU A 481 29.23 -5.57 22.20
CA GLU A 481 30.11 -5.96 21.11
C GLU A 481 29.35 -6.12 19.79
N GLU A 482 28.15 -6.71 19.81
CA GLU A 482 27.31 -6.81 18.62
C GLU A 482 26.92 -5.43 18.06
N ILE A 483 26.61 -4.46 18.93
CA ILE A 483 26.32 -3.07 18.51
C ILE A 483 27.53 -2.47 17.79
N LYS A 484 28.73 -2.61 18.35
CA LYS A 484 29.96 -2.07 17.74
C LYS A 484 30.19 -2.70 16.37
N VAL A 485 30.13 -4.04 16.27
CA VAL A 485 30.31 -4.79 15.03
C VAL A 485 29.28 -4.39 13.98
N LEU A 486 27.98 -4.34 14.33
CA LEU A 486 26.92 -3.98 13.40
C LEU A 486 27.05 -2.53 12.92
N SER A 487 27.33 -1.59 13.83
CA SER A 487 27.50 -0.19 13.47
C SER A 487 28.68 0.02 12.51
N LEU A 488 29.79 -0.70 12.70
CA LEU A 488 30.93 -0.65 11.79
C LEU A 488 30.58 -1.29 10.45
N ARG A 489 29.92 -2.45 10.44
CA ARG A 489 29.48 -3.11 9.21
C ARG A 489 28.59 -2.20 8.38
N TRP A 490 27.64 -1.50 9.01
CA TRP A 490 26.77 -0.55 8.31
C TRP A 490 27.55 0.66 7.79
N LEU A 491 28.50 1.17 8.56
CA LEU A 491 29.37 2.26 8.14
C LEU A 491 30.22 1.88 6.91
N LEU A 492 30.85 0.70 6.94
CA LEU A 492 31.75 0.21 5.89
C LEU A 492 31.02 -0.23 4.62
N SER A 493 29.79 -0.74 4.73
CA SER A 493 28.98 -1.20 3.59
C SER A 493 28.72 -0.11 2.52
N ARG A 494 29.03 1.15 2.83
CA ARG A 494 28.79 2.30 1.97
C ARG A 494 30.07 2.96 1.46
N THR A 495 31.23 2.39 1.75
CA THR A 495 32.53 2.97 1.42
C THR A 495 33.32 2.01 0.54
N GLN A 496 33.82 2.51 -0.59
CA GLN A 496 34.61 1.72 -1.54
C GLN A 496 35.99 1.31 -0.98
N SER A 497 36.40 1.89 0.14
CA SER A 497 37.67 1.60 0.81
C SER A 497 37.46 1.56 2.32
N PRO A 498 38.16 0.67 3.05
CA PRO A 498 38.04 0.60 4.50
C PRO A 498 38.53 1.91 5.14
N ILE A 499 37.62 2.58 5.84
CA ILE A 499 37.90 3.86 6.52
C ILE A 499 38.70 3.64 7.82
N CYS A 500 38.46 2.51 8.47
CA CYS A 500 39.08 2.11 9.72
C CYS A 500 38.96 0.59 9.91
N LEU A 501 39.88 0.03 10.70
CA LEU A 501 39.82 -1.35 11.16
C LEU A 501 38.95 -1.46 12.42
N PHE A 502 38.47 -2.67 12.74
CA PHE A 502 37.62 -2.87 13.92
C PHE A 502 38.29 -2.46 15.23
N TYR A 503 39.60 -2.66 15.38
CA TYR A 503 40.32 -2.21 16.57
C TYR A 503 40.33 -0.68 16.69
N GLU A 504 40.49 0.05 15.58
CA GLU A 504 40.44 1.52 15.57
C GLU A 504 39.04 2.01 15.91
N TRP A 505 38.01 1.35 15.37
CA TRP A 505 36.61 1.63 15.68
C TRP A 505 36.31 1.41 17.16
N ASN A 506 36.81 0.32 17.73
CA ASN A 506 36.61 -0.01 19.14
C ASN A 506 37.37 0.97 20.07
N TRP A 507 38.54 1.46 19.65
CA TRP A 507 39.35 2.37 20.44
C TRP A 507 38.92 3.84 20.33
N ASP A 508 38.72 4.34 19.11
CA ASP A 508 38.38 5.74 18.82
C ASP A 508 37.35 5.83 17.67
N PRO A 509 36.07 5.57 17.97
CA PRO A 509 35.01 5.61 16.96
C PRO A 509 34.80 7.02 16.39
N ILE A 510 35.09 8.07 17.16
CA ILE A 510 34.88 9.45 16.73
C ILE A 510 35.86 9.82 15.60
N SER A 511 37.15 9.49 15.75
CA SER A 511 38.13 9.69 14.67
C SER A 511 37.76 8.90 13.41
N CYS A 512 37.29 7.67 13.57
CA CYS A 512 36.79 6.85 12.46
C CYS A 512 35.63 7.51 11.72
N LEU A 513 34.67 8.10 12.44
CA LEU A 513 33.52 8.82 11.86
C LEU A 513 33.93 10.09 11.10
N VAL A 514 35.01 10.76 11.51
CA VAL A 514 35.53 11.96 10.80
C VAL A 514 36.13 11.58 9.44
N ARG A 515 36.79 10.42 9.35
CA ARG A 515 37.45 9.90 8.14
C ARG A 515 36.47 9.50 7.03
N VAL A 516 35.16 9.40 7.32
CA VAL A 516 34.13 9.07 6.33
C VAL A 516 34.13 10.09 5.18
N GLY A 517 34.44 9.63 3.96
CA GLY A 517 34.47 10.47 2.77
C GLY A 517 33.13 11.17 2.50
N SER A 518 33.18 12.44 2.15
CA SER A 518 32.00 13.18 1.71
C SER A 518 31.80 12.99 0.22
N ARG A 519 30.97 12.02 -0.23
CA ARG A 519 30.28 12.13 -1.53
C ARG A 519 29.16 11.09 -1.78
N HIS A 520 28.16 11.61 -2.48
CA HIS A 520 27.00 11.05 -3.19
C HIS A 520 25.99 10.20 -2.40
N SER A 521 24.83 10.85 -2.21
CA SER A 521 23.52 10.26 -2.01
C SER A 521 23.25 9.14 -3.03
N TRP A 522 23.62 7.91 -2.70
CA TRP A 522 22.92 6.75 -3.24
C TRP A 522 21.62 6.62 -2.45
N ARG A 523 20.58 7.30 -2.94
CA ARG A 523 19.20 6.94 -2.64
C ARG A 523 18.96 5.61 -3.33
N LEU A 524 19.16 4.50 -2.61
CA LEU A 524 18.37 3.31 -2.89
C LEU A 524 16.95 3.68 -2.46
N VAL A 525 16.17 4.24 -3.39
CA VAL A 525 14.71 4.22 -3.31
C VAL A 525 14.35 2.76 -3.53
N VAL A 526 14.31 2.00 -2.44
CA VAL A 526 13.53 0.77 -2.43
C VAL A 526 12.11 1.25 -2.19
N CYS A 527 11.29 1.20 -3.24
CA CYS A 527 9.85 1.30 -3.09
C CYS A 527 9.43 0.20 -2.11
N PHE A 528 8.95 0.59 -0.94
CA PHE A 528 8.20 -0.32 -0.08
C PHE A 528 6.80 -0.43 -0.68
N ASP A 529 6.49 -1.58 -1.26
CA ASP A 529 5.11 -2.01 -1.36
C ASP A 529 4.59 -2.23 0.06
N PHE A 530 3.58 -1.45 0.43
CA PHE A 530 2.68 -1.79 1.51
C PHE A 530 1.76 -2.93 1.03
N GLY A 531 2.35 -4.09 0.79
CA GLY A 531 1.63 -5.35 0.62
C GLY A 531 1.36 -5.93 2.00
N SER A 532 0.10 -5.87 2.41
CA SER A 532 -0.53 -6.59 3.51
C SER A 532 0.20 -7.86 3.96
N ALA A 533 1.06 -7.73 4.98
CA ALA A 533 1.41 -8.84 5.86
C ALA A 533 0.25 -9.05 6.86
N ALA A 534 -0.90 -9.50 6.34
CA ALA A 534 -1.88 -10.26 7.10
C ALA A 534 -1.63 -11.74 6.82
N GLY A 535 -0.45 -12.22 7.21
CA GLY A 535 -0.19 -13.64 7.37
C GLY A 535 -0.87 -14.08 8.65
N GLY A 536 -1.87 -14.94 8.52
CA GLY A 536 -2.70 -15.42 9.62
C GLY A 536 -1.88 -16.07 10.72
N TRP A 537 -2.07 -15.58 11.94
CA TRP A 537 -1.82 -16.32 13.16
C TRP A 537 -3.17 -16.88 13.60
N TYR A 538 -3.42 -18.14 13.23
CA TYR A 538 -4.40 -19.02 13.87
C TYR A 538 -3.87 -20.44 13.78
N CYS A 539 -3.15 -20.85 14.81
CA CYS A 539 -3.33 -22.09 15.57
C CYS A 539 -2.65 -21.87 16.93
#